data_AF-A0A937VRJ0-F1
#
_entry.id   AF-A0A937VRJ0-F1
#
_cell.length_a   1.000
_cell.length_b   1.000
_cell.length_c   1.000
_cell.angle_alpha   90.00
_cell.angle_beta   90.00
_cell.angle_gamma   90.00
#
_symmetry.space_group_name_H-M   'P 1'
#
loop_
_entity.id
_entity.type
_entity.pdbx_description
1 polymer ?
#
loop_
_entity_poly.entity_id
_entity_poly.type
_entity_poly.pdbx_seq_one_letter_code
_entity_poly.pdbx_strand_id
1 'polypeptide(L)'
;MKTTLVTRIVLLSLFIVGLAASLGCGSNRGGVEIWLEGVSMGTMSMDGKPISGLPSQKTNLLLKVGARKIYVSSEGNKTVMRLLPSEAKIIIGPEGMSLEGVQPDQVEIKWETPETKK
;
A
#
# COMPACT_ATOMS: atom_id res chain seq x y z
N MET A 1 34.37 40.87 3.35
CA MET A 1 33.84 40.02 4.45
C MET A 1 32.31 40.06 4.59
N LYS A 2 31.64 41.22 4.52
CA LYS A 2 30.17 41.31 4.64
C LYS A 2 29.39 40.57 3.54
N THR A 3 29.88 40.63 2.29
CA THR A 3 29.26 39.93 1.14
C THR A 3 29.31 38.42 1.25
N THR A 4 30.44 37.86 1.71
CA THR A 4 30.62 36.40 1.89
C THR A 4 29.67 35.82 2.94
N LEU A 5 29.31 36.61 3.96
CA LEU A 5 28.37 36.20 5.00
C LEU A 5 26.93 36.19 4.48
N VAL A 6 26.54 37.20 3.69
CA VAL A 6 25.21 37.28 3.05
C VAL A 6 25.01 36.13 2.07
N THR A 7 26.00 35.81 1.22
CA THR A 7 25.90 34.71 0.26
C THR A 7 25.73 33.35 0.94
N ARG A 8 26.42 33.11 2.07
CA ARG A 8 26.28 31.85 2.84
C ARG A 8 24.89 31.69 3.45
N ILE A 9 24.29 32.77 3.94
CA ILE A 9 22.95 32.74 4.53
C ILE A 9 21.90 32.42 3.45
N VAL A 10 22.02 33.02 2.26
CA VAL A 10 21.09 32.77 1.15
C VAL A 10 21.21 31.33 0.63
N LEU A 11 22.43 30.78 0.55
CA LEU A 11 22.62 29.38 0.16
C LEU A 11 22.04 28.41 1.19
N LEU A 12 22.21 28.70 2.49
CA LEU A 12 21.68 27.87 3.56
C LEU A 12 20.14 27.88 3.57
N SER A 13 19.51 29.04 3.34
CA SER A 13 18.05 29.13 3.27
C SER A 13 17.49 28.39 2.05
N LEU A 14 18.13 28.49 0.89
CA LEU A 14 17.75 27.68 -0.28
C LEU A 14 17.86 26.18 0.00
N PHE A 15 18.91 25.75 0.70
CA PHE A 15 19.13 24.35 1.05
C PHE A 15 18.03 23.83 2.00
N ILE A 16 17.64 24.61 3.01
CA ILE A 16 16.58 24.25 3.95
C ILE A 16 15.21 24.17 3.24
N VAL A 17 14.89 25.11 2.34
CA VAL A 17 13.65 25.07 1.55
C VAL A 17 13.63 23.87 0.60
N GLY A 18 14.76 23.56 -0.04
CA GLY A 18 14.90 22.36 -0.87
C GLY A 18 14.73 21.06 -0.07
N LEU A 19 15.29 21.00 1.14
CA LEU A 19 15.14 19.85 2.03
C LEU A 19 13.69 19.71 2.51
N ALA A 20 13.03 20.80 2.89
CA ALA A 20 11.63 20.79 3.30
C ALA A 20 10.70 20.34 2.16
N ALA A 21 11.00 20.71 0.91
CA ALA A 21 10.29 20.20 -0.26
C ALA A 21 10.51 18.70 -0.49
N SER A 22 11.71 18.17 -0.19
CA SER A 22 12.01 16.74 -0.31
C SER A 22 11.36 15.88 0.80
N LEU A 23 11.19 16.45 2.00
CA LEU A 23 10.55 15.78 3.14
C LEU A 23 9.02 15.93 3.14
N GLY A 24 8.47 16.87 2.36
CA GLY A 24 7.03 17.09 2.19
C GLY A 24 6.30 16.08 1.31
N CYS A 25 6.98 15.05 0.77
CA CYS A 25 6.38 14.07 -0.15
C CYS A 25 5.62 12.92 0.54
N GLY A 26 5.43 12.97 1.86
CA GLY A 26 4.79 11.90 2.64
C GLY A 26 3.35 12.15 3.09
N SER A 27 2.90 13.41 3.16
CA SER A 27 1.80 13.74 4.09
C SER A 27 0.42 13.94 3.47
N ASN A 28 0.25 13.75 2.15
CA ASN A 28 -1.05 13.99 1.48
C ASN A 28 -1.32 13.06 0.28
N ARG A 29 -0.88 11.80 0.36
CA ARG A 29 -1.45 10.76 -0.50
C ARG A 29 -2.77 10.34 0.13
N GLY A 30 -3.88 10.91 -0.33
CA GLY A 30 -5.23 10.44 0.02
C GLY A 30 -5.25 8.92 0.00
N GLY A 31 -5.31 8.33 1.19
CA GLY A 31 -5.35 6.89 1.38
C GLY A 31 -6.76 6.42 1.08
N VAL A 32 -6.87 5.33 0.35
CA VAL A 32 -8.14 4.62 0.18
C VAL A 32 -8.03 3.31 0.95
N GLU A 33 -9.09 3.02 1.68
CA GLU A 33 -9.29 1.73 2.31
C GLU A 33 -9.96 0.80 1.30
N ILE A 34 -9.27 -0.26 0.90
CA ILE A 34 -9.81 -1.28 0.00
C ILE A 34 -10.19 -2.48 0.85
N TRP A 35 -11.48 -2.77 0.90
CA TRP A 35 -12.05 -3.90 1.64
C TRP A 35 -12.27 -5.08 0.69
N LEU A 36 -11.63 -6.21 0.98
CA LEU A 36 -11.77 -7.45 0.23
C LEU A 36 -12.40 -8.51 1.15
N GLU A 37 -13.53 -9.07 0.72
CA GLU A 37 -14.29 -10.02 1.52
C GLU A 37 -14.01 -11.47 1.12
N GLY A 38 -13.99 -12.36 2.12
CA GLY A 38 -13.92 -13.80 1.88
C GLY A 38 -12.63 -14.29 1.19
N VAL A 39 -11.52 -13.58 1.38
CA VAL A 39 -10.22 -13.91 0.81
C VAL A 39 -9.68 -15.20 1.42
N SER A 40 -9.26 -16.15 0.58
CA SER A 40 -8.59 -17.37 1.04
C SER A 40 -7.13 -17.05 1.37
N MET A 41 -6.76 -17.20 2.65
CA MET A 41 -5.44 -16.81 3.13
C MET A 41 -4.36 -17.87 2.89
N GLY A 42 -4.75 -19.14 2.73
CA GLY A 42 -3.83 -20.28 2.61
C GLY A 42 -2.95 -20.25 1.36
N THR A 43 -3.32 -19.46 0.35
CA THR A 43 -2.60 -19.30 -0.92
C THR A 43 -2.21 -17.85 -1.18
N MET A 44 -2.20 -17.01 -0.14
CA MET A 44 -1.85 -15.60 -0.26
C MET A 44 -0.33 -15.42 -0.37
N SER A 45 0.08 -14.53 -1.28
CA SER A 45 1.47 -14.11 -1.44
C SER A 45 1.62 -12.59 -1.50
N MET A 46 2.79 -12.11 -1.11
CA MET A 46 3.19 -10.71 -1.18
C MET A 46 4.54 -10.62 -1.88
N ASP A 47 4.61 -9.85 -2.96
CA ASP A 47 5.77 -9.75 -3.86
C ASP A 47 6.33 -11.13 -4.26
N GLY A 48 5.43 -12.06 -4.57
CA GLY A 48 5.77 -13.43 -4.98
C GLY A 48 6.21 -14.37 -3.84
N LYS A 49 6.23 -13.90 -2.59
CA LYS A 49 6.54 -14.74 -1.41
C LYS A 49 5.27 -15.18 -0.72
N PRO A 50 5.08 -16.49 -0.45
CA PRO A 50 3.92 -16.95 0.31
C PRO A 50 3.96 -16.36 1.72
N ILE A 51 2.81 -15.90 2.22
CA ILE A 51 2.71 -15.42 3.59
C ILE A 51 2.48 -16.64 4.49
N SER A 52 3.52 -17.06 5.21
CA SER A 52 3.47 -18.22 6.10
C SER A 52 2.76 -17.92 7.42
N GLY A 53 2.13 -18.94 8.02
CA GLY A 53 1.52 -18.83 9.35
C GLY A 53 0.09 -18.28 9.35
N LEU A 54 -0.49 -18.06 8.17
CA LEU A 54 -1.90 -17.70 8.04
C LEU A 54 -2.79 -18.95 8.12
N PRO A 55 -3.88 -18.93 8.89
CA PRO A 55 -4.86 -20.00 8.87
C PRO A 55 -5.50 -20.12 7.48
N SER A 56 -5.83 -21.34 7.06
CA SER A 56 -6.37 -21.64 5.72
C SER A 56 -7.82 -21.17 5.50
N GLN A 57 -8.43 -20.53 6.49
CA GLN A 57 -9.80 -20.04 6.46
C GLN A 57 -9.96 -18.80 5.57
N LYS A 58 -11.20 -18.52 5.19
CA LYS A 58 -11.56 -17.26 4.53
C LYS A 58 -11.61 -16.14 5.56
N THR A 59 -11.18 -14.95 5.18
CA THR A 59 -11.20 -13.78 6.07
C THR A 59 -11.37 -12.50 5.24
N ASN A 60 -11.72 -11.41 5.92
CA ASN A 60 -11.76 -10.10 5.29
C ASN A 60 -10.38 -9.43 5.38
N LEU A 61 -10.00 -8.73 4.33
CA LEU A 61 -8.73 -8.04 4.20
C LEU A 61 -9.00 -6.55 4.00
N LEU A 62 -8.33 -5.72 4.79
CA LEU A 62 -8.32 -4.27 4.63
C LEU A 62 -6.93 -3.84 4.15
N LEU A 63 -6.88 -3.22 2.98
CA LEU A 63 -5.66 -2.65 2.42
C LEU A 63 -5.69 -1.13 2.58
N LYS A 64 -4.70 -0.60 3.30
CA LYS A 64 -4.50 0.84 3.55
C LYS A 64 -3.43 1.37 2.60
N VAL A 65 -3.83 1.65 1.37
CA VAL A 65 -2.93 2.02 0.28
C VAL A 65 -3.33 3.35 -0.35
N GLY A 66 -2.32 4.11 -0.80
CA GLY A 66 -2.56 5.37 -1.48
C GLY A 66 -3.10 5.16 -2.89
N ALA A 67 -4.41 5.23 -3.07
CA ALA A 67 -5.04 5.10 -4.38
C ALA A 67 -5.96 6.29 -4.68
N ARG A 68 -5.89 6.79 -5.90
CA ARG A 68 -6.80 7.78 -6.50
C ARG A 68 -7.60 7.18 -7.63
N LYS A 69 -7.05 6.16 -8.28
CA LYS A 69 -7.70 5.41 -9.36
C LYS A 69 -7.40 3.92 -9.19
N ILE A 70 -8.41 3.10 -9.43
CA ILE A 70 -8.33 1.65 -9.44
C ILE A 70 -8.64 1.22 -10.88
N TYR A 71 -7.68 0.58 -11.53
CA TYR A 71 -7.87 -0.04 -12.83
C TYR A 71 -8.12 -1.53 -12.62
N VAL A 72 -9.23 -2.03 -13.15
CA VAL A 72 -9.56 -3.45 -13.10
C VAL A 72 -9.47 -4.01 -14.50
N SER A 73 -8.63 -5.03 -14.68
CA SER A 73 -8.50 -5.77 -15.93
C SER A 73 -8.58 -7.27 -15.67
N SER A 74 -8.90 -8.01 -16.73
CA SER A 74 -8.76 -9.47 -16.75
C SER A 74 -7.53 -9.83 -17.58
N GLU A 75 -6.66 -10.65 -17.02
CA GLU A 75 -5.47 -11.19 -17.68
C GLU A 75 -5.55 -12.72 -17.63
N GLY A 76 -6.06 -13.32 -18.70
CA GLY A 76 -6.33 -14.76 -18.76
C GLY A 76 -7.42 -15.17 -17.77
N ASN A 77 -7.07 -15.98 -16.76
CA ASN A 77 -7.96 -16.42 -15.68
C ASN A 77 -7.78 -15.63 -14.38
N LYS A 78 -7.13 -14.47 -14.46
CA LYS A 78 -6.83 -13.62 -13.30
C LYS A 78 -7.52 -12.28 -13.43
N THR A 79 -8.02 -11.78 -12.31
CA THR A 79 -8.41 -10.38 -12.15
C THR A 79 -7.23 -9.61 -11.61
N VAL A 80 -6.85 -8.53 -12.28
CA VAL A 80 -5.75 -7.64 -11.87
C VAL A 80 -6.32 -6.28 -11.54
N MET A 81 -6.10 -5.84 -10.30
CA MET A 81 -6.45 -4.49 -9.84
C MET A 81 -5.17 -3.68 -9.67
N ARG A 82 -4.97 -2.62 -10.45
CA ARG A 82 -3.83 -1.71 -10.35
C ARG A 82 -4.24 -0.39 -9.70
N LEU A 83 -3.50 0.00 -8.68
CA LEU A 83 -3.79 1.15 -7.84
C LEU A 83 -2.82 2.28 -8.18
N LEU A 84 -3.34 3.42 -8.64
CA LEU A 84 -2.51 4.60 -8.95
C LEU A 84 -2.75 5.69 -7.90
N PRO A 85 -1.72 6.40 -7.41
CA PRO A 85 -0.33 6.38 -7.89
C PRO A 85 0.61 5.44 -7.11
N SER A 86 0.11 4.56 -6.24
CA SER A 86 0.96 3.63 -5.47
C SER A 86 1.66 2.59 -6.34
N GLU A 87 1.16 2.35 -7.56
CA GLU A 87 1.56 1.27 -8.46
C GLU A 87 1.37 -0.13 -7.85
N ALA A 88 0.65 -0.22 -6.73
CA ALA A 88 0.33 -1.49 -6.10
C ALA A 88 -0.62 -2.31 -6.98
N LYS A 89 -0.46 -3.63 -6.97
CA LYS A 89 -1.35 -4.56 -7.69
C LYS A 89 -1.92 -5.60 -6.76
N ILE A 90 -3.20 -5.90 -6.98
CA ILE A 90 -3.90 -7.01 -6.36
C ILE A 90 -4.26 -7.97 -7.50
N ILE A 91 -3.70 -9.17 -7.46
CA ILE A 91 -3.91 -10.19 -8.48
C ILE A 91 -4.70 -11.32 -7.85
N ILE A 92 -5.86 -11.63 -8.39
CA ILE A 92 -6.76 -12.69 -7.90
C ILE A 92 -6.90 -13.73 -9.01
N GLY A 93 -6.55 -14.98 -8.73
CA GLY A 93 -6.64 -16.07 -9.69
C GLY A 93 -6.84 -17.43 -9.02
N PRO A 94 -6.80 -18.54 -9.79
CA PRO A 94 -7.00 -19.88 -9.25
C PRO A 94 -5.91 -20.31 -8.27
N GLU A 95 -4.70 -19.78 -8.42
CA GLU A 95 -3.56 -20.04 -7.52
C GLU A 95 -3.65 -19.26 -6.20
N GLY A 96 -4.66 -18.39 -6.04
CA GLY A 96 -4.82 -17.54 -4.86
C GLY A 96 -4.72 -16.04 -5.14
N MET A 97 -4.40 -15.28 -4.09
CA MET A 97 -4.24 -13.83 -4.13
C MET A 97 -2.76 -13.45 -4.03
N SER A 98 -2.31 -12.53 -4.87
CA SER A 98 -0.99 -11.90 -4.77
C SER A 98 -1.13 -10.39 -4.61
N LEU A 99 -0.39 -9.82 -3.67
CA LEU A 99 -0.22 -8.39 -3.50
C LEU A 99 1.18 -7.99 -3.95
N GLU A 100 1.30 -7.11 -4.94
CA GLU A 100 2.58 -6.54 -5.39
C GLU A 100 2.67 -5.07 -5.00
N GLY A 101 3.82 -4.64 -4.49
CA GLY A 101 4.05 -3.23 -4.14
C GLY A 101 3.21 -2.74 -2.95
N VAL A 102 2.68 -3.66 -2.13
CA VAL A 102 1.99 -3.38 -0.87
C VAL A 102 2.91 -3.74 0.27
N GLN A 103 3.14 -2.82 1.21
CA GLN A 103 3.97 -3.08 2.38
C GLN A 103 3.18 -3.86 3.45
N PRO A 104 3.84 -4.70 4.28
CA PRO A 104 3.15 -5.50 5.29
C PRO A 104 2.31 -4.68 6.29
N ASP A 105 2.78 -3.49 6.67
CA ASP A 105 2.09 -2.57 7.57
C ASP A 105 0.84 -1.91 6.95
N GLN A 106 0.67 -2.04 5.63
CA GLN A 106 -0.50 -1.56 4.89
C GLN A 106 -1.60 -2.60 4.78
N VAL A 107 -1.39 -3.81 5.31
CA VAL A 107 -2.34 -4.92 5.26
C VAL A 107 -2.87 -5.21 6.65
N GLU A 108 -4.18 -5.12 6.82
CA GLU A 108 -4.88 -5.54 8.02
C GLU A 108 -5.77 -6.75 7.72
N ILE A 109 -5.55 -7.83 8.46
CA ILE A 109 -6.41 -9.00 8.41
C ILE A 109 -7.51 -8.83 9.45
N LYS A 110 -8.76 -8.81 8.99
CA LYS A 110 -9.94 -8.76 9.86
C LYS A 110 -10.51 -10.16 9.98
N TRP A 111 -10.15 -10.82 11.08
CA TRP A 111 -10.73 -12.11 11.44
C TRP A 111 -12.19 -11.92 11.81
N GLU A 112 -13.07 -12.74 11.24
CA GLU A 112 -14.42 -12.86 11.76
C GLU A 112 -14.33 -13.45 13.18
N THR A 113 -14.53 -12.60 14.19
CA THR A 113 -14.81 -13.09 15.53
C THR A 113 -16.13 -13.86 15.44
N PRO A 114 -16.19 -15.15 15.83
CA PRO A 114 -17.47 -15.83 15.90
C PRO A 114 -18.38 -15.00 16.80
N GLU A 115 -19.52 -14.56 16.27
CA GLU A 115 -20.52 -13.90 17.09
C GLU A 115 -20.85 -14.83 18.25
N THR A 116 -20.52 -14.41 19.47
CA THR A 116 -21.06 -15.04 20.67
C THR A 116 -22.57 -14.79 20.61
N LYS A 117 -23.30 -15.73 20.02
CA LYS A 117 -24.76 -15.79 20.13
C LYS A 117 -25.08 -15.77 21.62
N LYS A 118 -25.58 -14.64 22.10
CA LYS A 118 -26.24 -14.53 23.41
C LYS A 118 -27.57 -15.26 23.35
#